data_AF-A0ABD4YGB5-F1
#
_entry.id   AF-A0ABD4YGB5-F1
#
_cell.length_a   1.000
_cell.length_b   1.000
_cell.length_c   1.000
_cell.angle_alpha   90.00
_cell.angle_beta   90.00
_cell.angle_gamma   90.00
#
_symmetry.space_group_name_H-M   'P 1'
#
loop_
_entity.id
_entity.type
_entity.pdbx_description
1 polymer ?
#
loop_
_entity_poly.entity_id
_entity_poly.type
_entity_poly.pdbx_seq_one_letter_code
_entity_poly.pdbx_strand_id
1 'polypeptide(L)' 'MDKRTFIGMVEAGEPLIQQAIDAMREYHQAKDCGAPAEEVERLRLLAESLFQAVSDYQLRVVATARGKDLPRLH' A
#
# COMPACT_ATOMS: atom_id res chain seq x y z
N MET A 1 -3.28 -17.74 15.85
CA MET A 1 -2.01 -17.46 15.16
C MET A 1 -0.95 -17.17 16.20
N ASP A 2 0.26 -17.72 16.04
CA ASP A 2 1.37 -17.43 16.94
C ASP A 2 2.04 -16.08 16.61
N LYS A 3 2.78 -15.54 17.58
CA LYS A 3 3.43 -14.23 17.49
C LYS A 3 4.45 -14.15 16.34
N ARG A 4 5.17 -15.25 16.05
CA ARG A 4 6.22 -15.26 15.01
C ARG A 4 5.59 -15.20 13.62
N THR A 5 4.49 -15.92 13.41
CA THR A 5 3.71 -15.84 12.17
C THR A 5 3.13 -14.45 11.95
N PHE A 6 2.61 -13.78 13.00
CA PHE A 6 2.13 -12.41 12.88
C PHE A 6 3.23 -11.43 12.44
N ILE A 7 4.39 -11.50 13.08
CA ILE A 7 5.53 -10.63 12.75
C ILE A 7 5.96 -10.85 11.31
N GLY A 8 6.09 -12.11 10.87
CA GLY A 8 6.45 -12.42 9.48
C GLY A 8 5.42 -11.89 8.45
N MET A 9 4.12 -11.90 8.78
CA MET A 9 3.10 -11.28 7.93
C MET A 9 3.20 -9.74 7.91
N VAL A 10 3.57 -9.09 9.01
CA VAL A 10 3.78 -7.64 9.02
C VAL A 10 5.01 -7.27 8.18
N GLU A 11 6.12 -7.99 8.35
CA GLU A 11 7.37 -7.78 7.60
C GLU A 11 7.17 -8.01 6.10
N ALA A 12 6.37 -9.01 5.69
CA ALA A 12 6.04 -9.26 4.30
C ALA A 12 5.25 -8.11 3.61
N GLY A 13 4.62 -7.22 4.40
CA GLY A 13 3.96 -6.01 3.89
C GLY A 13 4.88 -4.81 3.68
N GLU A 14 6.09 -4.82 4.23
CA GLU A 14 7.04 -3.71 4.17
C GLU A 14 7.39 -3.28 2.72
N PRO A 15 7.61 -4.20 1.76
CA PRO A 15 7.86 -3.80 0.37
C PRO A 15 6.67 -3.07 -0.28
N LEU A 16 5.43 -3.39 0.11
CA LEU A 16 4.24 -2.74 -0.41
C LEU A 16 4.09 -1.32 0.16
N ILE A 17 4.44 -1.14 1.44
CA ILE A 17 4.48 0.18 2.07
C ILE A 17 5.55 1.06 1.42
N GLN A 18 6.74 0.50 1.16
CA GLN A 18 7.83 1.23 0.50
C GLN A 18 7.42 1.70 -0.90
N GLN A 19 6.78 0.83 -1.70
CA GLN A 19 6.26 1.20 -3.02
C GLN A 19 5.24 2.35 -2.95
N ALA A 20 4.31 2.32 -2.00
CA ALA A 20 3.34 3.41 -1.83
C ALA A 20 4.02 4.74 -1.45
N ILE A 21 5.03 4.69 -0.59
CA ILE A 21 5.82 5.87 -0.21
C ILE A 21 6.60 6.43 -1.40
N ASP A 22 7.22 5.57 -2.19
CA ASP A 22 8.01 6.00 -3.35
C ASP A 22 7.11 6.61 -4.43
N ALA A 23 5.96 5.99 -4.73
CA ALA A 23 4.98 6.54 -5.66
C ALA A 23 4.43 7.91 -5.21
N MET A 24 4.20 8.11 -3.91
CA MET A 24 3.88 9.42 -3.38
C MET A 24 4.99 10.44 -3.61
N ARG A 25 6.25 10.06 -3.36
CA ARG A 25 7.39 10.97 -3.54
C ARG A 25 7.50 11.39 -5.01
N GLU A 26 7.36 10.45 -5.93
CA GLU A 26 7.36 10.72 -7.37
C GLU A 26 6.22 11.66 -7.76
N TYR A 27 5.00 11.42 -7.27
CA TYR A 27 3.86 12.33 -7.49
C TYR A 27 4.15 13.75 -7.01
N HIS A 28 4.66 13.92 -5.79
CA HIS A 28 4.97 15.24 -5.24
C HIS A 28 6.10 15.91 -6.04
N GLN A 29 7.16 15.17 -6.38
CA GLN A 29 8.26 15.69 -7.18
C GLN A 29 7.79 16.13 -8.57
N ALA A 30 6.92 15.36 -9.23
CA ALA A 30 6.35 15.74 -10.52
C ALA A 30 5.51 17.02 -10.42
N LYS A 31 4.72 17.16 -9.34
CA LYS A 31 3.94 18.38 -9.07
C LYS A 31 4.84 19.59 -8.84
N ASP A 32 5.89 19.43 -8.03
CA ASP A 32 6.80 20.51 -7.66
C ASP A 32 7.69 20.96 -8.83
N CYS A 33 8.05 20.03 -9.72
CA CYS A 33 8.78 20.32 -10.96
C CYS A 33 7.89 20.89 -12.09
N GLY A 34 6.58 21.02 -11.87
CA GLY A 34 5.65 21.48 -12.91
C GLY A 34 5.55 20.53 -14.10
N ALA A 35 5.62 19.22 -13.84
CA ALA A 35 5.45 18.19 -14.87
C ALA A 35 4.06 18.30 -15.55
N PRO A 36 3.88 17.73 -16.76
CA PRO A 36 2.59 17.73 -17.45
C PRO A 36 1.48 17.16 -16.58
N ALA A 37 0.29 17.75 -16.66
CA ALA A 37 -0.87 17.34 -15.84
C ALA A 37 -1.23 15.85 -16.00
N GLU A 38 -1.06 15.29 -17.20
CA GLU A 38 -1.27 13.86 -17.47
C GLU A 38 -0.31 12.97 -16.66
N GLU A 39 0.97 13.34 -16.58
CA GLU A 39 1.97 12.58 -15.81
C GLU A 39 1.71 12.70 -14.30
N VAL A 40 1.36 13.90 -13.83
CA VAL A 40 0.99 14.14 -12.42
C VAL A 40 -0.23 13.32 -12.04
N GLU A 41 -1.25 13.25 -12.91
CA GLU A 41 -2.46 12.47 -12.65
C GLU A 41 -2.17 10.96 -12.69
N ARG A 42 -1.33 10.49 -13.61
CA ARG A 42 -0.90 9.09 -13.65
C ARG A 42 -0.20 8.68 -12.36
N LEU A 43 0.72 9.50 -11.87
CA LEU A 43 1.43 9.27 -10.62
C LEU A 43 0.49 9.32 -9.41
N ARG A 44 -0.50 10.22 -9.42
CA ARG A 44 -1.54 10.27 -8.38
C ARG A 44 -2.31 8.96 -8.30
N LEU A 45 -2.82 8.47 -9.43
CA LEU A 45 -3.59 7.23 -9.50
C LEU A 45 -2.76 6.01 -9.07
N LEU A 46 -1.47 5.98 -9.44
CA LEU A 46 -0.55 4.94 -8.98
C LEU A 46 -0.36 4.96 -7.46
N ALA A 47 -0.08 6.13 -6.89
CA ALA A 47 0.10 6.30 -5.45
C ALA A 47 -1.18 5.91 -4.68
N GLU A 48 -2.36 6.34 -5.15
CA GLU A 48 -3.66 5.98 -4.55
C GLU A 48 -3.94 4.48 -4.60
N SER A 49 -3.68 3.84 -5.74
CA SER A 49 -3.83 2.39 -5.89
C SER A 49 -2.92 1.62 -4.95
N LEU A 50 -1.66 2.04 -4.80
CA LEU A 50 -0.70 1.40 -3.88
C LEU A 50 -1.11 1.58 -2.41
N PHE A 51 -1.65 2.73 -2.02
CA PHE A 51 -2.19 2.91 -0.68
C PHE A 51 -3.39 2.03 -0.39
N GLN A 52 -4.27 1.86 -1.36
CA GLN A 52 -5.40 0.96 -1.24
C GLN A 52 -4.90 -0.48 -1.01
N ALA A 53 -3.91 -0.92 -1.79
CA ALA A 53 -3.29 -2.23 -1.63
C ALA A 53 -2.65 -2.42 -0.25
N VAL A 54 -1.93 -1.41 0.27
CA VAL A 54 -1.37 -1.43 1.65
C VAL A 54 -2.48 -1.60 2.68
N SER A 55 -3.56 -0.82 2.55
CA SER A 55 -4.68 -0.84 3.50
C SER A 55 -5.37 -2.20 3.50
N ASP A 56 -5.65 -2.75 2.32
CA ASP A 56 -6.26 -4.08 2.16
C ASP A 56 -5.37 -5.18 2.73
N TYR A 57 -4.06 -5.09 2.52
CA TYR A 57 -3.10 -6.03 3.09
C TYR A 57 -3.12 -5.99 4.62
N GLN A 58 -2.99 -4.80 5.21
CA GLN A 58 -3.00 -4.62 6.67
C GLN A 58 -4.30 -5.11 7.30
N LEU A 59 -5.45 -4.83 6.66
CA LEU A 59 -6.74 -5.34 7.10
C LEU A 59 -6.80 -6.86 7.08
N ARG A 60 -6.28 -7.51 6.02
CA ARG A 60 -6.19 -8.98 5.95
C ARG A 60 -5.29 -9.53 7.05
N VAL A 61 -4.10 -8.97 7.25
CA VAL A 61 -3.17 -9.40 8.32
C VAL A 61 -3.85 -9.31 9.70
N VAL A 62 -4.53 -8.19 9.98
CA VAL A 62 -5.26 -8.01 11.26
C VAL A 62 -6.43 -8.98 11.39
N ALA A 63 -7.17 -9.23 10.31
CA ALA A 63 -8.31 -10.14 10.33
C ALA A 63 -7.87 -11.59 10.57
N THR A 64 -6.84 -12.05 9.84
CA THR A 64 -6.18 -13.34 10.08
C THR A 64 -5.67 -13.44 11.52
N ALA A 65 -5.06 -12.38 12.07
CA ALA A 65 -4.62 -12.37 13.47
C ALA A 65 -5.76 -12.53 14.47
N ARG A 66 -6.94 -11.99 14.15
CA ARG A 66 -8.16 -12.05 14.97
C ARG A 66 -8.99 -13.32 14.74
N GLY A 67 -8.55 -14.23 13.87
CA GLY A 67 -9.31 -15.42 13.49
C GLY A 67 -10.58 -15.12 12.70
N LYS A 68 -10.66 -13.95 12.06
CA LYS A 68 -11.74 -13.57 11.15
C LYS A 68 -11.20 -13.64 9.73
N ASP A 69 -11.59 -14.63 8.94
CA ASP A 69 -11.28 -14.60 7.51
C ASP A 69 -12.13 -13.49 6.85
N LEU A 70 -11.47 -12.43 6.37
CA LEU A 70 -12.12 -11.43 5.53
C LEU A 70 -12.27 -12.00 4.11
N PRO A 71 -13.43 -11.79 3.44
CA PRO A 71 -13.60 -12.21 2.06
C PRO A 71 -12.56 -11.52 1.16
N ARG A 72 -12.12 -12.21 0.11
CA ARG A 72 -11.25 -11.63 -0.93
C ARG A 72 -12.03 -10.51 -1.61
N LEU A 73 -11.62 -9.26 -1.40
CA LEU A 73 -12.07 -8.16 -2.24
C LEU A 73 -11.44 -8.32 -3.63
N HIS A 74 -12.31 -8.29 -4.64
CA HIS A 74 -12.05 -8.49 -6.06
C HIS A 74 -11.40 -7.28 -6.70
#